data_AF-A0A972ASG3-F1
#
_entry.id   AF-A0A972ASG3-F1
#
_cell.length_a   1.000
_cell.length_b   1.000
_cell.length_c   1.000
_cell.angle_alpha   90.00
_cell.angle_beta   90.00
_cell.angle_gamma   90.00
#
_symmetry.space_group_name_H-M   'P 1'
#
loop_
_entity.id
_entity.type
_entity.pdbx_description
1 polymer ?
#
loop_
_entity_poly.entity_id
_entity_poly.type
_entity_poly.pdbx_seq_one_letter_code
_entity_poly.pdbx_strand_id
1 'polypeptide(L)' 'MKKSVKIITLLMALTLAFSMFAGCGKTDDAGKKTTNATGQTTAVTPMKLKVATNAEFKPFEFLDESTNEVIGFDV' A
#
# COMPACT_ATOMS: atom_id res chain seq x y z
N MET A 1 11.27 -24.83 42.67
CA MET A 1 11.49 -23.49 42.08
C MET A 1 12.34 -23.51 40.80
N LYS A 2 13.44 -24.28 40.72
CA LYS A 2 14.27 -24.32 39.49
C LYS A 2 13.54 -24.83 38.22
N LYS A 3 12.55 -25.73 38.37
CA LYS A 3 11.78 -26.29 37.24
C LYS A 3 10.72 -25.29 36.70
N SER A 4 10.02 -24.59 37.60
CA SER A 4 9.04 -23.57 37.22
C SER A 4 9.69 -22.33 36.60
N VAL A 5 10.89 -21.94 37.05
CA VAL A 5 11.66 -20.85 36.43
C VAL A 5 12.10 -21.21 35.01
N LYS A 6 12.55 -22.46 34.77
CA LYS A 6 12.90 -22.94 33.41
C LYS A 6 11.70 -22.95 32.45
N ILE A 7 10.52 -23.31 32.94
CA ILE A 7 9.29 -23.33 32.14
C ILE A 7 8.85 -21.91 31.79
N ILE A 8 8.93 -20.97 32.74
CA ILE A 8 8.60 -19.56 32.50
C ILE A 8 9.56 -18.94 31.48
N THR A 9 10.88 -19.21 31.58
CA THR A 9 11.86 -18.73 30.61
C THR A 9 11.64 -19.30 29.21
N LEU A 10 11.28 -20.59 29.10
CA LEU A 10 10.99 -21.23 27.82
C LEU A 10 9.72 -20.66 27.17
N LEU A 11 8.67 -20.41 27.97
CA LEU A 11 7.41 -19.82 27.49
C LEU A 11 7.62 -18.39 26.95
N MET A 12 8.47 -17.60 27.62
CA MET A 12 8.79 -16.23 27.19
C MET A 12 9.68 -16.18 25.94
N ALA A 13 10.61 -17.12 25.79
CA ALA A 13 11.39 -17.24 24.56
C ALA A 13 10.53 -17.66 23.36
N LEU A 14 9.54 -18.54 23.61
CA LEU A 14 8.64 -19.04 22.58
C LEU A 14 7.71 -17.95 22.05
N THR A 15 7.17 -17.09 22.91
CA THR A 15 6.33 -15.96 22.47
C THR A 15 7.09 -14.93 21.63
N LEU A 16 8.38 -14.70 21.92
CA LEU A 16 9.24 -13.84 21.12
C LEU A 16 9.58 -14.44 19.74
N ALA A 17 9.68 -15.77 19.63
CA ALA A 17 9.96 -16.42 18.35
C ALA A 17 8.73 -16.42 17.42
N PHE A 18 7.52 -16.57 17.97
CA PHE A 18 6.28 -16.56 17.17
C PHE A 18 5.89 -15.16 16.65
N SER A 19 6.31 -14.08 17.31
CA SER A 19 6.04 -12.72 16.83
C SER A 19 6.81 -12.36 15.56
N MET A 20 7.90 -13.07 15.24
CA MET A 20 8.67 -12.85 14.00
C MET A 20 7.94 -13.32 12.73
N PHE A 21 6.93 -14.21 12.85
CA PHE A 21 6.15 -14.68 11.71
C PHE A 21 4.94 -13.79 11.37
N ALA A 22 4.57 -12.84 12.23
CA ALA A 22 3.47 -11.89 11.98
C ALA A 22 3.88 -10.70 11.08
N GLY A 23 5.15 -10.61 10.67
CA GLY A 23 5.69 -9.50 9.88
C GLY A 23 5.83 -9.74 8.37
N CYS A 24 5.59 -10.96 7.87
CA CYS A 24 5.63 -11.25 6.43
C CYS A 24 4.21 -11.31 5.89
N GLY A 25 3.56 -10.15 5.75
CA GLY A 25 2.17 -10.11 5.30
C GLY A 25 1.47 -8.76 5.41
N LYS A 26 2.16 -7.68 5.04
CA LYS A 26 1.56 -6.43 4.55
C LYS A 26 2.68 -5.53 4.04
N THR A 27 2.77 -5.45 2.72
CA THR A 27 3.50 -4.38 2.04
C THR A 27 2.68 -3.11 2.21
N ASP A 28 2.79 -2.47 3.38
CA ASP A 28 2.49 -1.05 3.50
C ASP A 28 3.79 -0.32 3.14
N ASP A 29 3.87 0.12 1.89
CA ASP A 29 4.97 0.91 1.34
C ASP A 29 5.03 2.29 2.00
N ALA A 30 5.63 2.35 3.18
CA ALA A 30 6.15 3.58 3.77
C ALA A 30 7.67 3.64 3.53
N GLY A 31 8.03 4.02 2.31
CA GLY A 31 9.24 4.74 1.94
C GLY A 31 10.59 4.29 2.51
N LYS A 32 11.44 3.70 1.64
CA LYS A 32 12.80 4.18 1.29
C LYS A 32 13.77 3.03 0.96
N LYS A 33 13.90 2.71 -0.33
CA LYS A 33 15.19 2.64 -1.05
C LYS A 33 14.94 2.21 -2.51
N THR A 34 15.16 3.11 -3.45
CA THR A 34 15.45 2.75 -4.84
C THR A 34 16.95 2.87 -5.05
N THR A 35 17.68 1.80 -4.72
CA THR A 35 18.90 1.48 -5.44
C THR A 35 18.46 0.81 -6.74
N ASN A 36 18.85 1.39 -7.88
CA ASN A 36 18.61 0.84 -9.20
C ASN A 36 18.98 -0.64 -9.30
N ALA A 37 18.00 -1.48 -9.63
CA ALA A 37 18.22 -2.80 -10.19
C ALA A 37 17.02 -3.17 -11.07
N THR A 38 17.28 -3.17 -12.39
CA THR A 38 16.71 -4.07 -13.40
C THR A 38 15.21 -4.40 -13.30
N GLY A 39 14.43 -3.69 -14.12
CA GLY A 39 13.25 -4.17 -14.85
C GLY A 39 12.53 -5.38 -14.27
N GLN A 40 11.82 -5.18 -13.17
CA GLN A 40 10.76 -6.09 -12.74
C GLN A 40 9.43 -5.48 -13.21
N THR A 41 8.89 -6.00 -14.30
CA THR A 41 7.50 -5.74 -14.72
C THR A 41 6.59 -6.47 -13.74
N THR A 42 6.47 -5.94 -12.53
CA THR A 42 5.43 -6.34 -11.59
C THR A 42 4.10 -5.99 -12.26
N ALA A 43 3.27 -6.99 -12.51
CA ALA A 43 1.92 -6.77 -13.01
C ALA A 43 1.21 -5.80 -12.06
N VAL A 44 1.04 -4.55 -12.50
CA VAL A 44 0.40 -3.51 -11.71
C VAL A 44 -1.08 -3.88 -11.68
N THR A 45 -1.58 -4.28 -10.51
CA THR A 45 -3.03 -4.42 -10.34
C THR A 45 -3.68 -3.11 -10.73
N PRO A 46 -4.68 -3.09 -11.63
CA PRO A 46 -5.33 -1.85 -12.01
C PRO A 46 -5.96 -1.19 -10.77
N MET A 47 -5.41 -0.04 -10.37
CA MET A 47 -5.93 0.77 -9.28
C MET A 47 -6.65 1.99 -9.86
N LYS A 48 -7.71 2.43 -9.20
CA LYS A 48 -8.44 3.66 -9.56
C LYS A 48 -8.12 4.75 -8.56
N LEU A 49 -7.67 5.90 -9.05
CA LEU A 49 -7.53 7.11 -8.25
C LEU A 49 -8.87 7.85 -8.24
N LYS A 50 -9.36 8.22 -7.06
CA LYS A 50 -10.51 9.12 -6.92
C LYS A 50 -9.99 10.54 -6.76
N VAL A 51 -10.34 11.40 -7.72
CA VAL A 51 -9.91 12.81 -7.75
C VAL A 51 -11.14 13.69 -7.52
N ALA A 52 -10.95 14.82 -6.83
CA ALA A 52 -11.97 15.86 -6.73
C ALA A 52 -11.81 16.80 -7.93
N THR A 53 -12.83 16.87 -8.78
CA THR A 53 -12.87 17.63 -10.04
C THR A 53 -14.09 18.54 -10.06
N ASN A 54 -14.04 19.64 -10.81
CA ASN A 54 -15.18 20.52 -11.09
C ASN A 54 -15.37 20.76 -12.60
N ALA A 55 -16.35 20.09 -13.20
CA ALA A 55 -16.60 20.08 -14.64
C ALA A 55 -17.31 21.34 -15.22
N GLU A 56 -17.11 22.51 -14.61
CA GLU A 56 -17.74 23.79 -15.03
C GLU A 56 -16.73 24.77 -15.64
N PHE A 57 -15.46 24.43 -15.74
CA PHE A 57 -14.37 25.37 -16.04
C PHE A 57 -13.62 25.06 -17.34
N LYS A 58 -14.12 25.58 -18.47
CA LYS A 58 -13.38 25.53 -19.75
C LYS A 58 -12.12 26.41 -19.71
N PRO A 59 -10.97 25.97 -20.27
CA PRO A 59 -10.69 24.68 -20.92
C PRO A 59 -10.07 23.63 -19.96
N PHE A 60 -10.07 23.90 -18.65
CA PHE A 60 -9.38 23.10 -17.64
C PHE A 60 -10.08 21.76 -17.40
N GLU A 61 -11.38 21.79 -17.10
CA GLU A 61 -12.22 20.59 -16.93
C GLU A 61 -13.69 20.96 -17.18
N PHE A 62 -14.35 20.22 -18.05
CA PHE A 62 -15.75 20.43 -18.41
C PHE A 62 -16.44 19.16 -18.89
N LEU A 63 -17.77 19.09 -18.74
CA LEU A 63 -18.56 17.99 -19.29
C LEU A 63 -18.75 18.17 -20.81
N ASP A 64 -18.37 17.16 -21.58
CA ASP A 64 -18.78 17.05 -22.98
C ASP A 64 -20.19 16.48 -23.05
N GLU A 65 -21.14 17.25 -23.56
CA GLU A 65 -22.56 16.84 -23.67
C GLU A 65 -22.76 15.68 -24.65
N SER A 66 -21.84 15.46 -25.59
CA SER A 66 -21.95 14.39 -26.60
C SER A 66 -21.55 13.02 -26.05
N THR A 67 -20.51 12.96 -25.21
CA THR A 67 -19.98 11.73 -24.62
C THR A 67 -20.41 11.53 -23.17
N ASN A 68 -20.89 12.59 -22.50
CA ASN A 68 -21.13 12.64 -21.06
C ASN A 68 -19.88 12.34 -20.22
N GLU A 69 -18.69 12.63 -20.76
CA GLU A 69 -17.41 12.48 -20.07
C GLU A 69 -16.84 13.85 -19.69
N VAL A 70 -16.12 13.91 -18.57
CA VAL A 70 -15.36 15.11 -18.20
C VAL A 70 -14.09 15.14 -19.03
N ILE A 71 -13.86 16.24 -19.74
CA ILE A 71 -12.68 16.45 -20.59
C ILE A 71 -12.05 17.80 -20.28
N GLY A 72 -10.78 17.99 -20.63
CA GLY A 72 -10.09 19.26 -20.45
C GLY A 72 -8.59 19.07 -20.33
N PHE A 73 -7.88 20.12 -19.92
CA PHE A 73 -6.45 20.05 -19.67
C PHE A 73 -6.09 19.24 -18.40
N ASP A 74 -6.97 19.24 -17.39
CA ASP A 74 -6.72 18.65 -16.07
C ASP A 74 -7.17 17.17 -15.96
N VAL A 75 -7.78 16.61 -17.01
CA VAL A 75 -8.30 15.21 -17.09
C VAL A 75 -7.59 14.43 -18.18
#